data_AF-A0A355AIJ7-F1
#
_entry.id   AF-A0A355AIJ7-F1
#
_cell.length_a   1.000
_cell.length_b   1.000
_cell.length_c   1.000
_cell.angle_alpha   90.00
_cell.angle_beta   90.00
_cell.angle_gamma   90.00
#
_symmetry.space_group_name_H-M   'P 1'
#
loop_
_entity.id
_entity.type
_entity.pdbx_description
1 polymer ?
#
loop_
_entity_poly.entity_id
_entity_poly.type
_entity_poly.pdbx_seq_one_letter_code
_entity_poly.pdbx_strand_id
1 'polypeptide(L)'
;MTILFYGEKERTAERSMEDHTNKFKNRQAVAADVVALVDPFIGTEPVDLPLRSGIAATWFWPKPQIGNTHPGACLPFGMVSVMPYSGGYPTGYGCYAKSLQGYPPRLKEELQISGFTH
;
A
#
# COMPACT_ATOMS: atom_id res chain seq x y z
N MET A 1 51.07 21.49 13.30
CA MET A 1 51.12 20.02 13.41
C MET A 1 50.01 19.61 14.36
N THR A 2 48.91 19.09 13.82
CA THR A 2 47.65 18.89 14.56
C THR A 2 47.68 17.56 15.32
N ILE A 3 47.28 17.62 16.59
CA ILE A 3 47.18 16.51 17.54
C ILE A 3 45.75 15.98 17.50
N LEU A 4 45.55 14.65 17.43
CA LEU A 4 44.26 14.01 17.68
C LEU A 4 44.44 12.96 18.79
N PHE A 5 43.77 13.22 19.92
CA PHE A 5 43.66 12.32 21.07
C PHE A 5 42.60 11.24 20.77
N TYR A 6 42.95 9.98 21.03
CA TYR A 6 42.07 8.81 20.93
C TYR A 6 41.26 8.70 22.23
N GLY A 7 39.94 8.89 22.16
CA GLY A 7 39.04 8.89 23.30
C GLY A 7 38.28 7.56 23.47
N GLU A 8 38.31 7.07 24.71
CA GLU A 8 37.57 5.96 25.33
C GLU A 8 36.22 5.58 24.71
N LYS A 9 36.00 4.26 24.55
CA LYS A 9 34.68 3.66 24.79
C LYS A 9 34.74 2.16 25.13
N GLU A 10 35.48 1.82 26.18
CA GLU A 10 35.18 0.61 26.95
C GLU A 10 34.30 0.99 28.14
N ARG A 11 33.00 0.68 28.02
CA ARG A 11 32.15 0.29 29.15
C ARG A 11 30.75 -0.08 28.65
N THR A 12 30.27 -1.20 29.18
CA THR A 12 28.85 -1.63 29.26
C THR A 12 28.29 -2.39 28.05
N ALA A 13 28.56 -3.70 27.99
CA ALA A 13 27.71 -4.67 27.29
C ALA A 13 27.63 -6.01 28.03
N GLU A 14 27.47 -5.98 29.35
CA GLU A 14 26.90 -7.08 30.12
C GLU A 14 25.60 -6.59 30.73
N ARG A 15 24.54 -6.57 29.92
CA ARG A 15 23.16 -6.45 30.43
C ARG A 15 22.48 -7.77 30.18
N SER A 16 22.35 -8.52 31.28
CA SER A 16 21.47 -9.66 31.53
C SER A 16 20.45 -9.96 30.41
N MET A 17 20.52 -11.18 29.87
CA MET A 17 19.42 -11.82 29.13
C MET A 17 18.26 -12.08 30.10
N GLU A 18 17.56 -11.01 30.51
CA GLU A 18 16.28 -11.11 31.18
C GLU A 18 15.17 -11.25 30.14
N ASP A 19 14.41 -12.32 30.30
CA ASP A 19 13.28 -12.78 29.51
C ASP A 19 12.46 -11.65 28.83
N HIS A 20 12.84 -11.33 27.59
CA HIS A 20 12.09 -10.43 26.71
C HIS A 20 10.87 -11.10 26.07
N THR A 21 10.61 -12.38 26.35
CA THR A 21 9.47 -13.16 25.84
C THR A 21 8.12 -12.55 26.19
N ASN A 22 8.02 -11.74 27.25
CA ASN A 22 6.75 -11.13 27.67
C ASN A 22 6.41 -9.77 27.00
N LYS A 23 7.38 -9.08 26.39
CA LYS A 23 7.14 -7.78 25.71
C LYS A 23 6.51 -7.90 24.32
N PHE A 24 6.49 -9.10 23.74
CA PHE A 24 5.96 -9.36 22.39
C PHE A 24 4.53 -9.94 22.41
N LYS A 25 4.11 -10.58 23.50
CA LYS A 25 2.77 -11.19 23.62
C LYS A 25 1.65 -10.17 23.43
N ASN A 26 1.78 -8.97 24.01
CA ASN A 26 0.79 -7.90 23.85
C ASN A 26 0.90 -7.13 22.52
N ARG A 27 2.05 -7.20 21.83
CA ARG A 27 2.22 -6.60 20.50
C ARG A 27 1.59 -7.43 19.39
N GLN A 28 1.60 -8.75 19.53
CA GLN A 28 0.97 -9.65 18.55
C GLN A 28 -0.54 -9.49 18.50
N ALA A 29 -1.21 -9.35 19.65
CA ALA A 29 -2.66 -9.13 19.69
C ALA A 29 -3.06 -7.81 19.03
N VAL A 30 -2.38 -6.70 19.36
CA VAL A 30 -2.65 -5.38 18.77
C VAL A 30 -2.29 -5.35 17.26
N ALA A 31 -1.25 -6.07 16.84
CA ALA A 31 -0.87 -6.13 15.42
C ALA A 31 -1.90 -6.89 14.58
N ALA A 32 -2.50 -7.97 15.11
CA ALA A 32 -3.55 -8.70 14.40
C ALA A 32 -4.79 -7.81 14.17
N ASP A 33 -5.19 -7.03 15.17
CA ASP A 33 -6.31 -6.10 15.08
C ASP A 33 -6.06 -4.97 14.06
N VAL A 34 -4.83 -4.44 13.99
CA VAL A 34 -4.47 -3.38 13.04
C VAL A 34 -4.41 -3.89 11.59
N VAL A 35 -3.89 -5.10 11.36
CA VAL A 35 -3.83 -5.69 10.01
C VAL A 35 -5.24 -5.90 9.44
N ALA A 36 -6.21 -6.29 10.28
CA ALA A 36 -7.60 -6.44 9.86
C ALA A 36 -8.27 -5.13 9.43
N LEU A 37 -7.72 -3.97 9.81
CA LEU A 37 -8.21 -2.65 9.41
C LEU A 37 -7.60 -2.15 8.09
N VAL A 38 -6.64 -2.88 7.51
CA VAL A 38 -5.97 -2.49 6.26
C VAL A 38 -6.54 -3.29 5.09
N ASP A 39 -7.11 -2.59 4.13
CA ASP A 39 -7.43 -3.14 2.81
C ASP A 39 -6.32 -2.78 1.81
N PRO A 40 -5.46 -3.72 1.39
CA PRO A 40 -4.42 -3.44 0.42
C PRO A 40 -4.97 -3.09 -0.98
N PHE A 41 -6.23 -3.43 -1.27
CA PHE A 41 -6.89 -3.16 -2.56
C PHE A 41 -7.69 -1.85 -2.56
N ILE A 42 -7.60 -1.04 -1.50
CA ILE A 42 -8.31 0.23 -1.45
C ILE A 42 -7.95 1.12 -2.63
N GLY A 43 -8.94 1.46 -3.45
CA GLY A 43 -8.77 2.30 -4.63
C GLY A 43 -8.28 1.57 -5.88
N THR A 44 -8.28 0.23 -5.92
CA THR A 44 -8.09 -0.53 -7.17
C THR A 44 -9.38 -0.71 -7.96
N GLU A 45 -10.52 -0.32 -7.39
CA GLU A 45 -11.84 -0.34 -8.01
C GLU A 45 -12.40 1.09 -8.08
N PRO A 46 -13.31 1.38 -9.01
CA PRO A 46 -14.03 2.62 -9.03
C PRO A 46 -14.82 2.82 -7.73
N VAL A 47 -14.96 4.07 -7.33
CA VAL A 47 -15.77 4.44 -6.18
C VAL A 47 -17.22 3.98 -6.37
N ASP A 48 -17.77 3.33 -5.36
CA ASP A 48 -19.17 2.92 -5.30
C ASP A 48 -20.03 4.12 -4.85
N LEU A 49 -20.31 5.02 -5.78
CA LEU A 49 -21.22 6.15 -5.56
C LEU A 49 -22.59 5.85 -6.17
N PRO A 50 -23.68 6.35 -5.57
CA PRO A 50 -25.00 6.25 -6.17
C PRO A 50 -25.05 6.97 -7.53
N LEU A 51 -25.99 6.55 -8.37
CA LEU A 51 -26.21 7.19 -9.66
C LEU A 51 -26.45 8.69 -9.47
N ARG A 52 -25.70 9.50 -10.22
CA ARG A 52 -25.79 10.95 -10.14
C ARG A 52 -27.17 11.43 -10.61
N SER A 53 -27.78 12.31 -9.84
CA SER A 53 -29.08 12.93 -10.15
C SER A 53 -29.07 14.41 -9.79
N GLY A 54 -30.03 15.18 -10.32
CA GLY A 54 -30.16 16.61 -10.09
C GLY A 54 -28.88 17.38 -10.44
N ILE A 55 -28.45 18.28 -9.54
CA ILE A 55 -27.24 19.10 -9.74
C ILE A 55 -25.97 18.23 -9.82
N ALA A 56 -25.90 17.12 -9.09
CA ALA A 56 -24.71 16.25 -9.12
C ALA A 56 -24.50 15.58 -10.50
N ALA A 57 -25.55 15.47 -11.32
CA ALA A 57 -25.43 14.95 -12.69
C ALA A 57 -24.64 15.87 -13.63
N THR A 58 -24.57 17.17 -13.32
CA THR A 58 -23.80 18.16 -14.11
C THR A 58 -22.33 18.26 -13.66
N TRP A 59 -21.97 17.62 -12.55
CA TRP A 59 -20.62 17.71 -12.00
C TRP A 59 -19.60 17.01 -12.90
N PHE A 60 -18.49 17.71 -13.14
CA PHE A 60 -17.31 17.19 -13.81
C PHE A 60 -16.27 16.72 -12.80
N TRP A 61 -15.66 15.57 -13.08
CA TRP A 61 -14.66 14.96 -12.20
C TRP A 61 -13.28 15.06 -12.87
N PRO A 62 -12.43 16.02 -12.46
CA PRO A 62 -11.13 16.25 -13.09
C PRO A 62 -10.09 15.16 -12.79
N LYS A 63 -10.44 14.19 -11.93
CA LYS A 63 -9.65 13.01 -11.63
C LYS A 63 -10.47 11.75 -11.83
N PRO A 64 -9.82 10.64 -12.20
CA PRO A 64 -10.49 9.36 -12.24
C PRO A 64 -11.13 9.04 -10.90
N GLN A 65 -12.33 8.49 -10.95
CA GLN A 65 -13.08 8.00 -9.78
C GLN A 65 -12.62 6.61 -9.36
N ILE A 66 -11.34 6.31 -9.53
CA ILE A 66 -10.63 5.10 -9.13
C ILE A 66 -9.30 5.57 -8.53
N GLY A 67 -8.85 4.91 -7.47
CA GLY A 67 -7.62 5.30 -6.77
C GLY A 67 -6.36 5.03 -7.58
N ASN A 68 -5.22 5.50 -7.06
CA ASN A 68 -3.88 5.22 -7.59
C ASN A 68 -3.10 4.24 -6.71
N THR A 69 -3.76 3.60 -5.73
CA THR A 69 -3.09 2.75 -4.76
C THR A 69 -2.54 1.51 -5.45
N HIS A 70 -1.26 1.23 -5.20
CA HIS A 70 -0.60 0.00 -5.63
C HIS A 70 -0.87 -1.10 -4.60
N PRO A 71 -1.61 -2.19 -4.92
CA PRO A 71 -1.93 -3.23 -3.96
C PRO A 71 -0.87 -4.34 -3.89
N GLY A 72 0.26 -4.20 -4.59
CA GLY A 72 1.34 -5.18 -4.51
C GLY A 72 1.97 -5.19 -3.13
N ALA A 73 2.12 -6.40 -2.59
CA ALA A 73 2.68 -6.61 -1.27
C ALA A 73 4.15 -6.18 -1.25
N CYS A 74 4.54 -5.49 -0.17
CA CYS A 74 5.91 -5.09 0.09
C CYS A 74 6.20 -5.14 1.59
N LEU A 75 7.46 -5.40 1.96
CA LEU A 75 7.90 -5.18 3.34
C LEU A 75 7.87 -3.69 3.69
N PRO A 76 7.74 -3.29 4.96
CA PRO A 76 7.95 -1.91 5.36
C PRO A 76 9.30 -1.40 4.86
N PHE A 77 9.29 -0.32 4.07
CA PHE A 77 10.48 0.23 3.39
C PHE A 77 11.16 -0.72 2.38
N GLY A 78 10.46 -1.75 1.91
CA GLY A 78 10.95 -2.63 0.87
C GLY A 78 11.11 -1.88 -0.46
N MET A 79 12.18 -2.21 -1.19
CA MET A 79 12.55 -1.53 -2.43
C MET A 79 11.68 -1.90 -3.63
N VAL A 80 10.96 -3.03 -3.57
CA VAL A 80 10.18 -3.57 -4.68
C VAL A 80 8.90 -4.20 -4.16
N SER A 81 7.77 -3.78 -4.71
CA SER A 81 6.48 -4.49 -4.66
C SER A 81 6.30 -5.28 -5.95
N VAL A 82 5.61 -6.43 -5.90
CA VAL A 82 5.23 -7.19 -7.10
C VAL A 82 3.78 -7.66 -6.97
N MET A 83 3.07 -7.68 -8.09
CA MET A 83 1.66 -8.09 -8.17
C MET A 83 1.29 -8.67 -9.54
N PRO A 84 0.16 -9.39 -9.65
CA PRO A 84 -0.38 -9.82 -10.92
C PRO A 84 -0.64 -8.64 -11.86
N TYR A 85 -0.30 -8.81 -13.13
CA TYR A 85 -0.55 -7.84 -14.19
C TYR A 85 -1.68 -8.32 -15.09
N SER A 86 -2.54 -7.39 -15.48
CA SER A 86 -3.72 -7.58 -16.33
C SER A 86 -3.79 -6.55 -17.48
N GLY A 87 -3.00 -5.48 -17.43
CA GLY A 87 -3.12 -4.31 -18.30
C GLY A 87 -4.09 -3.24 -17.81
N GLY A 88 -4.75 -3.45 -16.67
CA GLY A 88 -5.67 -2.49 -16.06
C GLY A 88 -4.99 -1.25 -15.45
N TYR A 89 -5.74 -0.18 -15.28
CA TYR A 89 -5.34 1.04 -14.55
C TYR A 89 -5.69 0.89 -13.05
N PRO A 90 -4.91 1.46 -12.09
CA PRO A 90 -3.79 2.40 -12.26
C PRO A 90 -2.40 1.77 -12.45
N THR A 91 -2.16 0.58 -11.93
CA THR A 91 -0.81 -0.01 -11.79
C THR A 91 -0.52 -1.17 -12.73
N GLY A 92 -1.40 -1.42 -13.70
CA GLY A 92 -1.36 -2.63 -14.53
C GLY A 92 -2.28 -3.74 -14.03
N TYR A 93 -2.95 -3.58 -12.89
CA TYR A 93 -3.89 -4.53 -12.29
C TYR A 93 -5.34 -4.02 -12.37
N GLY A 94 -6.29 -4.96 -12.42
CA GLY A 94 -7.72 -4.67 -12.43
C GLY A 94 -8.39 -4.80 -13.80
N CYS A 95 -9.65 -4.41 -13.85
CA CYS A 95 -10.51 -4.58 -15.02
C CYS A 95 -10.74 -3.30 -15.82
N TYR A 96 -10.08 -2.18 -15.49
CA TYR A 96 -10.42 -0.85 -16.02
C TYR A 96 -9.32 -0.29 -16.92
N ALA A 97 -9.73 0.45 -17.94
CA ALA A 97 -8.83 1.13 -18.84
C ALA A 97 -8.22 2.38 -18.18
N LYS A 98 -7.10 2.87 -18.74
CA LYS A 98 -6.51 4.15 -18.34
C LYS A 98 -7.55 5.25 -18.44
N SER A 99 -7.74 5.99 -17.35
CA SER A 99 -8.58 7.17 -17.30
C SER A 99 -7.80 8.36 -16.77
N LEU A 100 -8.16 9.56 -17.21
CA LEU A 100 -7.62 10.83 -16.71
C LEU A 100 -8.70 11.64 -15.96
N GLN A 101 -9.96 11.22 -16.01
CA GLN A 101 -11.11 11.95 -15.47
C GLN A 101 -12.33 11.03 -15.31
N GLY A 102 -13.23 11.34 -14.38
CA GLY A 102 -14.51 10.64 -14.24
C GLY A 102 -14.40 9.14 -14.01
N TYR A 103 -15.47 8.43 -14.31
CA TYR A 103 -15.53 6.99 -14.11
C TYR A 103 -14.73 6.26 -15.20
N PRO A 104 -13.79 5.36 -14.86
CA PRO A 104 -12.96 4.70 -15.85
C PRO A 104 -13.78 3.69 -16.68
N PRO A 105 -13.55 3.62 -18.01
CA PRO A 105 -14.16 2.56 -18.83
C PRO A 105 -13.68 1.18 -18.39
N ARG A 106 -14.53 0.18 -18.50
CA ARG A 106 -14.15 -1.22 -18.29
C ARG A 106 -13.34 -1.72 -19.49
N LEU A 107 -12.19 -2.34 -19.22
CA LEU A 107 -11.26 -2.96 -20.17
C LEU A 107 -11.48 -4.48 -20.28
N LYS A 108 -11.84 -5.13 -19.16
CA LYS A 108 -12.07 -6.58 -19.07
C LYS A 108 -13.36 -6.84 -18.29
N GLU A 109 -14.07 -7.90 -18.66
CA GLU A 109 -15.25 -8.35 -17.91
C GLU A 109 -14.86 -8.83 -16.51
N GLU A 110 -13.78 -9.62 -16.44
CA GLU A 110 -13.31 -10.27 -15.22
C GLU A 110 -11.81 -10.06 -15.01
N LEU A 111 -11.36 -10.27 -13.77
CA LEU A 111 -9.94 -10.22 -13.44
C LEU A 111 -9.19 -11.32 -14.17
N GLN A 112 -8.08 -10.94 -14.81
CA GLN A 112 -7.23 -11.85 -15.57
C GLN A 112 -5.77 -11.56 -15.27
N ILE A 113 -4.92 -12.58 -15.41
CA ILE A 113 -3.48 -12.47 -15.20
C ILE A 113 -2.78 -12.77 -16.52
N SER A 114 -2.03 -11.80 -17.03
CA SER A 114 -1.16 -11.95 -18.20
C SER A 114 0.33 -11.84 -17.84
N GLY A 115 0.66 -11.56 -16.58
CA GLY A 115 2.04 -11.48 -16.10
C GLY A 115 2.14 -10.92 -14.68
N PHE A 116 3.26 -10.27 -14.39
CA PHE A 116 3.52 -9.57 -13.12
C PHE A 116 4.09 -8.18 -13.38
N THR A 117 3.79 -7.23 -12.49
CA THR A 117 4.30 -5.85 -12.52
C THR A 117 4.78 -5.44 -11.14
N HIS A 118 5.61 -4.39 -11.08
CA HIS A 118 6.12 -3.78 -9.85
C HIS A 118 5.46 -2.44 -9.56
#